data_AF-A0A351QA92-F1
#
_entry.id   AF-A0A351QA92-F1
#
_cell.length_a   1.000
_cell.length_b   1.000
_cell.length_c   1.000
_cell.angle_alpha   90.00
_cell.angle_beta   90.00
_cell.angle_gamma   90.00
#
_symmetry.space_group_name_H-M   'P 1'
#
loop_
_entity.id
_entity.type
_entity.pdbx_description
1 polymer ?
#
loop_
_entity_poly.entity_id
_entity_poly.type
_entity_poly.pdbx_seq_one_letter_code
_entity_poly.pdbx_strand_id
1 'polypeptide(L)'
;MCPSLKNKGAASQIIGSKDAIRNAYSVGLIKNDDIWMDMIASRNLSSHAYDEDSVQQIIDKCVLDYHKEFLNLKETLEKNL
;
A
#
# COMPACT_ATOMS: atom_id res chain seq x y z
N MET A 1 -13.01 30.22 -22.41
CA MET A 1 -12.31 29.30 -23.33
C MET A 1 -10.83 29.35 -23.00
N CYS A 2 -10.29 28.27 -22.43
CA CYS A 2 -8.93 27.78 -22.63
C CYS A 2 -8.90 26.36 -22.04
N PRO A 3 -9.13 25.34 -22.89
CA PRO A 3 -9.19 23.94 -22.51
C PRO A 3 -7.83 23.27 -22.74
N SER A 4 -7.24 22.71 -21.69
CA SER A 4 -6.22 21.61 -21.69
C SER A 4 -5.73 21.51 -20.25
N LEU A 5 -5.88 20.41 -19.51
CA LEU A 5 -5.37 19.08 -19.83
C LEU A 5 -6.29 18.02 -19.19
N LYS A 6 -6.96 17.23 -20.02
CA LYS A 6 -7.58 15.97 -19.58
C LYS A 6 -6.45 14.95 -19.43
N ASN A 7 -5.85 14.87 -18.24
CA ASN A 7 -5.03 13.71 -17.89
C ASN A 7 -5.99 12.56 -17.56
N LYS A 8 -5.92 11.47 -18.30
CA LYS A 8 -6.67 10.25 -18.01
C LYS A 8 -6.02 9.59 -16.79
N GLY A 9 -6.55 9.89 -15.62
CA GLY A 9 -6.15 9.29 -14.36
C GLY A 9 -6.61 10.22 -13.26
N ALA A 10 -7.68 9.86 -12.57
CA ALA A 10 -8.17 10.62 -11.43
C ALA A 10 -7.17 10.50 -10.26
N ALA A 11 -6.04 11.20 -10.36
CA ALA A 11 -5.24 11.57 -9.22
C ALA A 11 -5.98 12.72 -8.53
N SER A 12 -7.09 12.40 -7.86
CA SER A 12 -7.49 13.16 -6.68
C SER A 12 -6.22 13.34 -5.83
N GLN A 13 -5.93 14.54 -5.34
CA GLN A 13 -4.73 14.81 -4.54
C GLN A 13 -4.49 13.67 -3.54
N ILE A 14 -3.49 12.82 -3.79
CA ILE A 14 -3.16 11.72 -2.90
C ILE A 14 -2.44 12.33 -1.70
N ILE A 15 -3.07 12.29 -0.53
CA ILE A 15 -2.50 12.84 0.69
C ILE A 15 -2.08 11.68 1.61
N GLY A 16 -0.80 11.35 1.55
CA GLY A 16 -0.20 10.33 2.42
C GLY A 16 -0.48 8.89 2.01
N SER A 17 -0.02 7.96 2.85
CA SER A 17 0.04 6.53 2.53
C SER A 17 -1.32 5.85 2.44
N LYS A 18 -2.28 6.22 3.30
CA LYS A 18 -3.62 5.62 3.31
C LYS A 18 -4.39 5.93 2.02
N ASP A 19 -4.33 7.17 1.56
CA ASP A 19 -5.02 7.58 0.33
C ASP A 19 -4.38 6.96 -0.91
N ALA A 20 -3.05 6.79 -0.90
CA ALA A 20 -2.34 6.08 -1.96
C ALA A 20 -2.82 4.62 -2.07
N ILE A 21 -2.97 3.92 -0.94
CA ILE A 21 -3.45 2.53 -0.91
C ILE A 21 -4.90 2.43 -1.38
N ARG A 22 -5.79 3.31 -0.91
CA ARG A 22 -7.19 3.34 -1.39
C ARG A 22 -7.27 3.58 -2.90
N ASN A 23 -6.47 4.52 -3.42
CA ASN A 23 -6.46 4.79 -4.84
C ASN A 23 -5.91 3.59 -5.63
N ALA A 24 -4.79 3.01 -5.20
CA ALA A 24 -4.20 1.83 -5.82
C ALA A 24 -5.19 0.65 -5.86
N TYR A 25 -5.94 0.42 -4.79
CA TYR A 25 -7.00 -0.58 -4.78
C TYR A 25 -8.14 -0.23 -5.74
N SER A 26 -8.61 1.02 -5.73
CA SER A 26 -9.71 1.47 -6.60
C SER A 26 -9.43 1.33 -8.10
N VAL A 27 -8.15 1.42 -8.49
CA VAL A 27 -7.71 1.24 -9.88
C VAL A 27 -7.24 -0.19 -10.19
N GLY A 28 -7.39 -1.11 -9.23
CA GLY A 28 -7.04 -2.53 -9.40
C GLY A 28 -5.53 -2.82 -9.43
N LEU A 29 -4.69 -1.87 -8.98
CA LEU A 29 -3.23 -2.05 -8.92
C LEU A 29 -2.81 -3.01 -7.80
N ILE A 30 -3.57 -3.05 -6.71
CA ILE A 30 -3.41 -3.98 -5.59
C ILE A 30 -4.75 -4.69 -5.32
N LYS A 31 -4.71 -5.85 -4.66
CA LYS A 31 -5.90 -6.70 -4.46
C LYS A 31 -6.42 -6.75 -3.03
N ASN A 32 -5.55 -6.69 -2.03
CA ASN A 32 -5.92 -6.89 -0.62
C ASN A 32 -5.62 -5.62 0.20
N ASP A 33 -6.43 -4.57 0.04
CA ASP A 33 -6.19 -3.26 0.68
C ASP A 33 -6.13 -3.32 2.20
N ASP A 34 -6.83 -4.26 2.85
CA ASP A 34 -6.73 -4.50 4.29
C ASP A 34 -5.31 -4.86 4.75
N ILE A 35 -4.60 -5.73 4.01
CA ILE A 35 -3.22 -6.12 4.34
C ILE A 35 -2.30 -4.90 4.19
N TRP A 36 -2.53 -4.09 3.16
CA TRP A 36 -1.81 -2.84 2.92
C TRP A 36 -2.08 -1.78 4.01
N MET A 37 -3.31 -1.70 4.52
CA MET A 37 -3.65 -0.83 5.65
C MET A 37 -3.01 -1.32 6.96
N ASP A 38 -2.97 -2.64 7.19
CA ASP A 38 -2.28 -3.25 8.32
C ASP A 38 -0.76 -2.97 8.26
N MET A 39 -0.14 -3.01 7.07
CA MET A 39 1.26 -2.59 6.88
C MET A 39 1.52 -1.16 7.37
N ILE A 40 0.63 -0.21 7.05
CA ILE A 40 0.76 1.18 7.53
C ILE A 40 0.70 1.20 9.07
N ALA A 41 -0.22 0.44 9.66
CA ALA A 41 -0.36 0.38 11.12
C ALA A 41 0.89 -0.20 11.77
N SER A 42 1.40 -1.33 11.26
CA SER A 42 2.64 -1.97 11.73
C SER A 42 3.85 -1.06 11.62
N ARG A 43 3.97 -0.26 10.55
CA ARG A 43 5.03 0.76 10.41
C ARG A 43 4.94 1.83 11.51
N ASN A 44 3.75 2.26 11.89
CA ASN A 44 3.59 3.25 12.96
C ASN A 44 3.94 2.66 14.34
N LEU A 45 3.76 1.34 14.52
CA LEU A 45 4.12 0.65 15.75
C LEU A 45 5.62 0.33 15.83
N SER A 46 6.33 0.19 14.70
CA SER A 46 7.75 -0.16 14.71
C SER A 46 8.66 0.90 15.36
N SER A 47 8.21 2.14 15.50
CA SER A 47 8.93 3.17 16.29
C SER A 47 8.80 2.97 17.80
N HIS A 48 7.86 2.14 18.25
CA HIS A 48 7.62 1.77 19.65
C HIS A 48 8.10 0.35 19.95
N ALA A 49 9.19 -0.08 19.30
CA ALA A 49 9.77 -1.44 19.33
C ALA A 49 10.35 -1.90 20.69
N TYR A 50 9.84 -1.37 21.81
CA TYR A 50 10.17 -1.81 23.17
C TYR A 50 9.35 -3.03 23.62
N ASP A 51 8.26 -3.34 22.92
CA ASP A 51 7.45 -4.54 23.17
C ASP A 51 7.86 -5.66 22.20
N GLU A 52 8.66 -6.60 22.70
CA GLU A 52 9.22 -7.71 21.91
C GLU A 52 8.12 -8.58 21.27
N ASP A 53 6.99 -8.77 21.95
CA ASP A 53 5.86 -9.54 21.42
C ASP A 53 5.23 -8.84 20.20
N SER A 54 5.01 -7.53 20.30
CA SER A 54 4.54 -6.72 19.17
C SER A 54 5.54 -6.71 18.01
N VAL A 55 6.83 -6.65 18.29
CA VAL A 55 7.89 -6.70 17.26
C VAL A 55 7.86 -8.05 16.54
N GLN A 56 7.76 -9.16 17.29
CA GLN A 56 7.70 -10.49 16.69
C GLN A 56 6.47 -10.65 15.80
N GLN A 57 5.30 -10.16 16.24
CA GLN A 57 4.08 -10.18 15.41
C GLN A 57 4.24 -9.38 14.11
N ILE A 58 4.91 -8.22 14.16
CA ILE A 58 5.18 -7.42 12.97
C ILE A 58 6.14 -8.15 12.02
N ILE A 59 7.17 -8.82 12.55
CA ILE A 59 8.09 -9.64 11.75
C ILE A 59 7.34 -10.78 11.05
N ASP A 60 6.48 -11.49 11.76
CA ASP A 60 5.70 -12.59 11.21
C ASP A 60 4.79 -12.09 10.08
N LYS A 61 4.07 -10.97 10.30
CA LYS A 61 3.27 -10.30 9.26
C LYS A 61 4.10 -9.89 8.06
N CYS A 62 5.32 -9.38 8.26
CA CYS A 62 6.22 -8.99 7.16
C CYS A 62 6.55 -10.17 6.26
N VAL A 63 6.91 -11.31 6.85
CA VAL A 63 7.37 -12.50 6.12
C VAL A 63 6.20 -13.26 5.49
N LEU A 64 5.11 -13.42 6.23
CA LEU A 64 3.99 -14.28 5.82
C LEU A 64 2.99 -13.56 4.92
N ASP A 65 2.67 -12.30 5.23
CA ASP A 65 1.59 -11.57 4.56
C ASP A 65 2.14 -10.48 3.63
N TYR A 66 2.97 -9.58 4.14
CA TYR A 66 3.33 -8.36 3.42
C TYR A 66 4.22 -8.65 2.22
N HIS A 67 5.19 -9.56 2.38
CA HIS A 67 6.08 -9.97 1.30
C HIS A 67 5.30 -10.50 0.09
N LYS A 68 4.25 -11.31 0.32
CA LYS A 68 3.39 -11.84 -0.74
C LYS A 68 2.66 -10.72 -1.50
N GLU A 69 2.14 -9.72 -0.78
CA GLU A 69 1.48 -8.58 -1.42
C GLU A 69 2.44 -7.70 -2.24
N PHE A 70 3.69 -7.55 -1.81
CA PHE A 70 4.71 -6.87 -2.62
C PHE A 70 5.05 -7.64 -3.89
N LEU A 71 5.11 -8.98 -3.85
CA LEU A 71 5.28 -9.80 -5.05
C LEU A 71 4.09 -9.65 -6.02
N ASN A 72 2.86 -9.67 -5.50
CA ASN A 72 1.66 -9.45 -6.30
C ASN A 72 1.67 -8.05 -6.97
N LEU A 73 2.08 -7.02 -6.23
CA LEU A 73 2.21 -5.66 -6.77
C LEU A 73 3.28 -5.63 -7.87
N LYS A 74 4.45 -6.24 -7.64
CA LYS A 74 5.51 -6.34 -8.65
C LYS A 74 5.01 -6.98 -9.94
N GLU A 75 4.36 -8.14 -9.85
CA GLU A 75 3.80 -8.81 -11.03
C GLU A 75 2.77 -7.93 -11.77
N THR A 76 1.95 -7.20 -11.01
CA THR A 76 0.95 -6.31 -11.60
C THR A 76 1.60 -5.14 -12.31
N LEU A 77 2.67 -4.56 -11.75
CA LEU A 77 3.44 -3.50 -12.40
C LEU A 77 4.15 -4.01 -13.66
N GLU A 78 4.77 -5.19 -13.62
CA GLU A 78 5.46 -5.80 -14.77
C GLU A 78 4.51 -6.16 -15.92
N LYS A 79 3.27 -6.56 -15.63
CA LYS A 79 2.24 -6.83 -16.66
C LYS A 79 1.68 -5.58 -17.34
N ASN A 80 1.82 -4.42 -16.69
CA ASN A 80 1.30 -3.14 -17.17
C ASN A 80 2.39 -2.26 -17.82
N LEU A 81 3.62 -2.77 -17.93
CA LEU A 81 4.73 -2.19 -18.70
C LEU A 81 4.78 -2.79 -20.10
#